data_AF-A0A4Y2LH07-F1
#
_entry.id   AF-A0A4Y2LH07-F1
#
_cell.length_a   1.000
_cell.length_b   1.000
_cell.length_c   1.000
_cell.angle_alpha   90.00
_cell.angle_beta   90.00
_cell.angle_gamma   90.00
#
_symmetry.space_group_name_H-M   'P 1'
#
loop_
_entity.id
_entity.type
_entity.pdbx_description
1 polymer ?
#
loop_
_entity_poly.entity_id
_entity_poly.type
_entity_poly.pdbx_seq_one_letter_code
_entity_poly.pdbx_strand_id
1 'polypeptide(L)'
;MSQNLVREDRVTDIRSDRRIQRMASSQKMSVLEITRTSRLQFSKNTVHTRIIESSYMIHAKMVRRLPLSKLHISKRLQWARNYMSYDDKWMAVLLSDEKNGTSMDLTGI
;
A
#
# COMPACT_ATOMS: atom_id res chain seq x y z
N MET A 1 12.51 -38.88 -7.63
CA MET A 1 11.88 -37.67 -8.21
C MET A 1 12.27 -36.47 -7.36
N SER A 2 13.16 -35.60 -7.84
CA SER A 2 13.36 -34.28 -7.25
C SER A 2 13.58 -33.30 -8.39
N GLN A 3 12.81 -32.24 -8.33
CA GLN A 3 12.46 -31.39 -9.46
C GLN A 3 13.60 -30.45 -9.84
N ASN A 4 13.86 -30.39 -11.14
CA ASN A 4 14.43 -29.21 -11.76
C ASN A 4 13.45 -28.05 -11.60
N LEU A 5 13.89 -26.93 -11.03
CA LEU A 5 13.34 -25.64 -11.41
C LEU A 5 14.53 -24.73 -11.70
N VAL A 6 14.83 -24.59 -12.99
CA VAL A 6 15.67 -23.55 -13.55
C VAL A 6 15.16 -22.23 -12.98
N ARG A 7 15.95 -21.62 -12.09
CA ARG A 7 15.65 -20.28 -11.59
C ARG A 7 16.18 -19.34 -12.65
N GLU A 8 15.26 -18.77 -13.44
CA GLU A 8 15.44 -17.58 -14.26
C GLU A 8 16.49 -16.65 -13.64
N ASP A 9 17.48 -16.20 -14.43
CA ASP A 9 18.67 -15.50 -13.94
C ASP A 9 18.33 -14.40 -12.94
N ARG A 10 18.67 -14.65 -11.67
CA ARG A 10 18.30 -13.77 -10.56
C ARG A 10 19.23 -12.56 -10.55
N VAL A 11 18.65 -11.38 -10.72
CA VAL A 11 19.35 -10.08 -10.58
C VAL A 11 19.97 -9.89 -9.18
N THR A 12 19.52 -10.64 -8.17
CA THR A 12 19.99 -10.53 -6.79
C THR A 12 20.72 -11.79 -6.33
N ASP A 13 21.81 -11.61 -5.59
CA ASP A 13 22.54 -12.69 -4.95
C ASP A 13 21.86 -13.16 -3.63
N ILE A 14 22.24 -14.35 -3.17
CA ILE A 14 21.66 -15.00 -1.97
C ILE A 14 21.87 -14.17 -0.70
N ARG A 15 23.00 -13.46 -0.55
CA ARG A 15 23.28 -12.65 0.64
C ARG A 15 22.42 -11.39 0.66
N SER A 16 22.25 -10.76 -0.50
CA SER A 16 21.38 -9.61 -0.70
C SER A 16 19.92 -9.95 -0.38
N ASP A 17 19.43 -11.09 -0.84
CA ASP A 17 18.08 -11.59 -0.52
C ASP A 17 17.90 -11.78 0.99
N ARG A 18 18.84 -12.45 1.66
CA ARG A 18 18.80 -12.62 3.12
C ARG A 18 18.83 -11.28 3.87
N ARG A 19 19.57 -10.30 3.37
CA ARG A 19 19.63 -8.96 3.97
C ARG A 19 18.29 -8.25 3.84
N ILE A 20 17.66 -8.28 2.67
CA ILE A 20 16.32 -7.72 2.43
C ILE A 20 15.30 -8.36 3.37
N GLN A 21 15.30 -9.69 3.47
CA GLN A 21 14.39 -10.42 4.35
C GLN A 21 14.58 -10.06 5.83
N ARG A 22 15.84 -9.92 6.30
CA ARG A 22 16.13 -9.53 7.69
C ARG A 22 15.67 -8.11 8.01
N MET A 23 15.90 -7.15 7.11
CA MET A 23 15.47 -5.76 7.32
C MET A 23 13.93 -5.66 7.32
N ALA A 24 13.27 -6.42 6.45
CA ALA A 24 11.81 -6.44 6.39
C ALA A 24 11.18 -7.14 7.61
N SER A 25 11.68 -8.32 8.03
CA SER A 25 11.05 -9.08 9.12
C SER A 25 11.50 -8.65 10.52
N SER A 26 12.81 -8.54 10.76
CA SER A 26 13.35 -8.32 12.11
C SER A 26 13.43 -6.84 12.47
N GLN A 27 13.82 -6.00 11.50
CA GLN A 27 13.92 -4.55 11.71
C GLN A 27 12.62 -3.81 11.39
N LYS A 28 11.61 -4.52 10.85
CA LYS A 28 10.29 -3.98 10.47
C LYS A 28 10.35 -2.77 9.53
N MET A 29 11.36 -2.73 8.66
CA MET A 29 11.56 -1.63 7.71
C MET A 29 10.62 -1.73 6.51
N SER A 30 10.17 -0.59 6.00
CA SER A 30 9.39 -0.52 4.76
C SER A 30 10.24 -0.78 3.52
N VAL A 31 9.60 -1.15 2.40
CA VAL A 31 10.28 -1.35 1.10
C VAL A 31 11.11 -0.12 0.69
N LEU A 32 10.60 1.09 0.95
CA LEU A 32 11.30 2.33 0.63
C LEU A 32 12.54 2.52 1.49
N GLU A 33 12.41 2.32 2.81
CA GLU A 33 13.53 2.43 3.73
C GLU A 33 14.60 1.39 3.41
N ILE A 34 14.19 0.14 3.14
CA ILE A 34 15.09 -0.95 2.70
C ILE A 34 15.82 -0.56 1.42
N THR A 35 15.12 -0.02 0.42
CA THR A 35 15.75 0.42 -0.83
C THR A 35 16.82 1.48 -0.53
N ARG A 36 16.52 2.45 0.33
CA ARG A 36 17.44 3.52 0.75
C ARG A 36 18.63 3.02 1.58
N THR A 37 18.42 2.14 2.57
CA THR A 37 19.48 1.63 3.45
C THR A 37 20.28 0.50 2.83
N SER A 38 19.70 -0.25 1.90
CA SER A 38 20.40 -1.35 1.24
C SER A 38 21.65 -0.85 0.52
N ARG A 39 21.74 0.44 0.13
CA ARG A 39 22.84 1.02 -0.67
C ARG A 39 23.14 0.23 -1.96
N LEU A 40 22.27 -0.72 -2.31
CA LEU A 40 22.44 -1.63 -3.43
C LEU A 40 21.62 -1.10 -4.60
N GLN A 41 22.09 -1.39 -5.81
CA GLN A 41 21.48 -1.02 -7.09
C GLN A 41 20.16 -1.77 -7.37
N PHE A 42 19.37 -2.09 -6.33
CA PHE A 42 18.12 -2.80 -6.48
C PHE A 42 16.97 -1.82 -6.53
N SER A 43 16.15 -1.96 -7.57
CA SER A 43 14.93 -1.18 -7.68
C SER A 43 13.97 -1.52 -6.54
N LYS A 44 13.07 -0.58 -6.22
CA LYS A 44 11.96 -0.79 -5.28
C LYS A 44 11.16 -2.07 -5.61
N ASN A 45 10.97 -2.35 -6.91
CA ASN A 45 10.22 -3.51 -7.37
C ASN A 45 10.97 -4.81 -7.05
N THR A 46 12.30 -4.82 -7.25
CA THR A 46 13.13 -5.98 -6.90
C THR A 46 13.03 -6.31 -5.42
N VAL A 47 13.14 -5.30 -4.55
CA VAL A 47 12.98 -5.47 -3.09
C VAL A 47 11.58 -5.99 -2.74
N HIS A 48 10.55 -5.40 -3.34
CA HIS A 48 9.17 -5.80 -3.11
C HIS A 48 8.91 -7.26 -3.51
N THR A 49 9.37 -7.67 -4.70
CA THR A 49 9.28 -9.04 -5.19
C THR A 49 9.97 -10.01 -4.24
N ARG A 50 11.18 -9.68 -3.73
CA ARG A 50 11.89 -10.55 -2.77
C ARG A 50 11.21 -10.69 -1.42
N ILE A 51 10.46 -9.68 -0.99
CA ILE A 51 9.66 -9.77 0.25
C ILE A 51 8.43 -10.66 0.03
N ILE A 52 7.78 -10.59 -1.14
CA ILE A 52 6.58 -11.40 -1.46
C ILE A 52 6.93 -12.86 -1.77
N GLU A 53 8.00 -13.10 -2.52
CA GLU A 53 8.47 -14.45 -2.88
C GLU A 53 9.10 -15.21 -1.71
N SER A 54 9.36 -14.53 -0.59
CA SER A 54 9.96 -15.14 0.59
C SER A 54 8.98 -16.08 1.29
N SER A 55 9.31 -17.37 1.34
CA SER A 55 8.53 -18.38 2.07
C SER A 55 8.53 -18.19 3.59
N TYR A 56 9.40 -17.33 4.12
CA TYR A 56 9.56 -17.09 5.56
C TYR A 56 8.67 -15.95 6.09
N MET A 57 7.98 -15.22 5.22
CA MET A 57 7.24 -14.02 5.60
C MET A 57 5.76 -14.16 5.26
N ILE A 58 4.89 -13.95 6.25
CA ILE A 58 3.44 -13.89 6.02
C ILE A 58 3.09 -12.46 5.63
N HIS A 59 2.71 -12.25 4.37
CA HIS A 59 2.23 -10.95 3.91
C HIS A 59 0.77 -10.76 4.32
N ALA A 60 0.51 -9.74 5.15
CA ALA A 60 -0.84 -9.27 5.44
C ALA A 60 -1.02 -7.86 4.88
N LYS A 61 -2.01 -7.69 4.00
CA LYS A 61 -2.38 -6.36 3.52
C LYS A 61 -3.02 -5.58 4.67
N MET A 62 -2.45 -4.43 5.01
CA MET A 62 -3.04 -3.54 6.00
C MET A 62 -4.45 -3.13 5.54
N VAL A 63 -5.47 -3.46 6.32
CA VAL A 63 -6.85 -3.09 6.02
C VAL A 63 -6.99 -1.58 6.28
N ARG A 64 -6.76 -0.77 5.25
CA ARG A 64 -6.87 0.69 5.31
C ARG A 64 -8.31 1.22 5.42
N ARG A 65 -9.31 0.35 5.52
CA ARG A 65 -10.72 0.73 5.55
C ARG A 65 -11.32 0.31 6.88
N LEU A 66 -11.97 1.26 7.56
CA LEU A 66 -12.89 0.92 8.63
C LEU A 66 -13.89 -0.10 8.08
N PRO A 67 -14.13 -1.22 8.78
CA PRO A 67 -15.11 -2.20 8.33
C PRO A 67 -16.47 -1.52 8.22
N LEU A 68 -17.07 -1.58 7.03
CA LEU A 68 -18.41 -1.06 6.83
C LEU A 68 -19.40 -2.01 7.51
N SER A 69 -20.21 -1.48 8.43
CA SER A 69 -21.33 -2.22 8.98
C SER A 69 -22.39 -2.46 7.89
N LYS A 70 -23.25 -3.46 8.08
CA LYS A 70 -24.40 -3.70 7.20
C LYS A 70 -25.26 -2.43 7.04
N LEU A 71 -25.39 -1.65 8.12
CA LEU A 71 -26.09 -0.36 8.10
C LEU A 71 -25.41 0.66 7.18
N HIS A 72 -24.08 0.79 7.23
CA HIS A 72 -23.34 1.67 6.32
C HIS A 72 -23.55 1.28 4.85
N ILE A 73 -23.52 -0.02 4.56
CA ILE A 73 -23.72 -0.55 3.20
C ILE A 73 -25.14 -0.20 2.71
N SER A 74 -26.17 -0.49 3.49
CA SER A 74 -27.56 -0.20 3.11
C SER A 74 -27.81 1.30 2.88
N LYS A 75 -27.31 2.18 3.77
CA LYS A 75 -27.46 3.64 3.61
C LYS A 75 -26.78 4.15 2.34
N ARG A 76 -25.55 3.69 2.07
CA ARG A 76 -24.82 4.06 0.85
C ARG A 76 -25.51 3.57 -0.42
N LEU A 77 -26.04 2.34 -0.42
CA LEU A 77 -26.79 1.80 -1.55
C LEU A 77 -28.09 2.55 -1.78
N GLN A 78 -28.82 2.89 -0.72
CA GLN A 78 -30.04 3.70 -0.82
C GLN A 78 -29.73 5.08 -1.38
N TRP A 79 -28.68 5.74 -0.89
CA TRP A 79 -28.23 7.02 -1.42
C TRP A 79 -27.87 6.91 -2.91
N ALA A 80 -27.07 5.91 -3.29
CA ALA A 80 -26.69 5.71 -4.69
C ALA A 80 -27.90 5.50 -5.60
N ARG A 81 -28.88 4.67 -5.20
CA ARG A 81 -30.11 4.46 -5.97
C ARG A 81 -30.92 5.74 -6.17
N ASN A 82 -30.98 6.59 -5.14
CA ASN A 82 -31.76 7.82 -5.18
C ASN A 82 -31.13 8.91 -6.05
N TYR A 83 -29.79 8.94 -6.13
CA TYR A 83 -29.05 10.03 -6.77
C TYR A 83 -28.24 9.61 -8.01
N MET A 84 -28.14 8.31 -8.36
CA MET A 84 -27.46 7.88 -9.60
C MET A 84 -28.16 8.38 -10.87
N SER A 85 -29.48 8.57 -10.83
CA SER A 85 -30.28 9.07 -11.96
C SER A 85 -30.37 10.60 -12.01
N TYR A 86 -29.59 11.32 -11.20
CA TYR A 86 -29.68 12.79 -11.14
C TYR A 86 -29.13 13.52 -12.37
N ASP A 87 -28.37 12.86 -13.25
CA ASP A 87 -27.86 13.38 -14.53
C ASP A 87 -27.54 14.89 -14.49
N ASP A 88 -28.23 15.73 -15.26
CA ASP A 88 -28.04 17.19 -15.31
C ASP A 88 -28.10 17.90 -13.95
N LYS A 89 -28.82 17.34 -12.97
CA LYS A 89 -28.92 17.92 -11.62
C LYS A 89 -27.59 17.87 -10.86
N TRP A 90 -26.67 16.96 -11.21
CA TRP A 90 -25.33 16.93 -10.64
C TRP A 90 -24.54 18.20 -10.93
N MET A 91 -24.84 18.89 -12.03
CA MET A 91 -24.15 20.12 -12.42
C MET A 91 -24.43 21.29 -11.45
N ALA A 92 -25.52 21.23 -10.69
CA ALA A 92 -25.87 22.21 -9.68
C ALA A 92 -25.34 21.85 -8.27
N VAL A 93 -24.72 20.68 -8.08
CA VAL A 93 -24.26 20.22 -6.76
C VAL A 93 -22.86 20.77 -6.47
N LEU A 94 -22.77 21.63 -5.46
CA LEU A 94 -21.48 22.05 -4.88
C LEU A 94 -21.09 21.13 -3.73
N LEU A 95 -19.90 20.53 -3.80
CA LEU A 95 -19.34 19.72 -2.71
C LEU A 95 -18.33 20.55 -1.90
N SER A 96 -18.47 20.54 -0.59
CA SER A 96 -17.46 21.05 0.35
C SER A 96 -17.22 20.00 1.44
N ASP A 97 -15.96 19.84 1.83
CA ASP A 97 -15.55 18.97 2.93
C ASP A 97 -14.60 19.77 3.82
N GLU A 98 -14.76 19.64 5.13
CA GLU A 98 -13.89 20.32 6.08
C GLU A 98 -12.57 19.56 6.16
N LYS A 99 -11.51 20.16 5.60
CA LYS A 99 -10.16 19.66 5.83
C LYS A 99 -9.65 20.28 7.12
N ASN A 100 -9.43 19.45 8.13
CA ASN A 100 -8.73 19.82 9.36
C ASN A 100 -7.26 20.14 9.01
N GLY A 101 -6.99 21.35 8.56
CA GLY A 101 -5.63 21.85 8.34
C GLY A 101 -4.98 22.06 9.70
N THR A 102 -3.83 21.44 9.94
CA THR A 102 -2.88 21.97 10.92
C THR A 102 -2.59 23.41 10.49
N SER A 103 -3.11 24.39 11.21
CA SER A 103 -2.77 25.80 11.00
C SER A 103 -1.27 25.94 11.24
N MET A 104 -0.49 26.15 10.19
CA MET A 104 0.83 26.75 10.36
C MET A 104 0.58 28.19 10.73
N ASP A 105 0.89 28.55 11.99
CA ASP A 105 0.93 29.94 12.42
C ASP A 105 1.97 30.69 11.57
N LEU A 106 1.49 31.47 10.61
CA LEU A 106 2.29 32.48 9.92
C LEU A 106 2.39 33.71 10.82
N THR A 107 3.07 33.57 11.96
CA THR A 107 3.59 34.70 12.73
C THR A 107 5.05 34.46 13.02
N GLY A 108 5.87 34.97 12.10
CA GLY A 108 7.32 34.95 12.16
C GLY A 108 7.87 35.86 11.07
N ILE A 109 7.50 37.15 11.14
CA ILE A 109 8.30 38.26 10.59
C ILE A 109 9.16 38.75 11.75
#